data_AF-A0A6L2L1H8-F1
#
_entry.id   AF-A0A6L2L1H8-F1
#
_cell.length_a   1.000
_cell.length_b   1.000
_cell.length_c   1.000
_cell.angle_alpha   90.00
_cell.angle_beta   90.00
_cell.angle_gamma   90.00
#
_symmetry.space_group_name_H-M   'P 1'
#
loop_
_entity.id
_entity.type
_entity.pdbx_description
1 polymer ?
#
loop_
_entity_poly.entity_id
_entity_poly.type
_entity_poly.pdbx_seq_one_letter_code
_entity_poly.pdbx_strand_id
1 'polypeptide(L)'
;MEAGSKDRPPMLAPGNYVQWKSRIKRYIDTKPNHELIHHCLKNPPYKLAWADKEVSISEGSPVARTERYQETYKNVLQDIRDQLNAEAEAVQIILTGIDNDIYSTVDACPNACEM
;
A
#
# COMPACT_ATOMS: atom_id res chain seq x y z
N MET A 1 -17.47 14.16 35.41
CA MET A 1 -16.88 15.20 34.56
C MET A 1 -16.17 14.49 33.43
N GLU A 2 -16.66 14.62 32.20
CA GLU A 2 -16.07 14.01 31.00
C GLU A 2 -14.71 14.64 30.72
N ALA A 3 -13.66 13.82 30.67
CA ALA A 3 -12.34 14.21 30.21
C ALA A 3 -12.40 14.41 28.68
N GLY A 4 -12.76 15.63 28.28
CA GLY A 4 -12.89 16.03 26.89
C GLY A 4 -11.54 16.09 26.18
N SER A 5 -11.39 15.27 25.13
CA SER A 5 -10.98 15.55 23.75
C SER A 5 -10.13 16.79 23.36
N LYS A 6 -9.52 17.52 24.30
CA LYS A 6 -8.81 18.79 24.07
C LYS A 6 -7.35 18.63 23.63
N ASP A 7 -6.78 17.43 23.77
CA ASP A 7 -5.39 17.15 23.39
C ASP A 7 -5.30 16.41 22.04
N ARG A 8 -6.15 16.78 21.07
CA ARG A 8 -5.97 16.26 19.70
C ARG A 8 -4.67 16.83 19.14
N PRO A 9 -3.76 15.99 18.61
CA PRO A 9 -2.55 16.49 18.00
C PRO A 9 -2.89 17.45 16.85
N PRO A 10 -2.10 18.52 16.68
CA PRO A 10 -2.45 19.63 15.81
C PRO A 10 -2.66 19.21 14.35
N MET A 11 -2.17 18.06 13.89
CA MET A 11 -2.22 17.71 12.47
C MET A 11 -3.50 17.00 11.98
N LEU A 12 -4.38 16.53 12.87
CA LEU A 12 -5.70 15.96 12.52
C LEU A 12 -6.89 16.86 12.86
N ALA A 13 -6.65 18.15 13.11
CA ALA A 13 -7.72 19.13 13.12
C ALA A 13 -8.40 19.15 11.73
N PRO A 14 -9.75 19.26 11.63
CA PRO A 14 -10.47 19.19 10.35
C PRO A 14 -9.93 20.10 9.23
N GLY A 15 -9.28 21.23 9.57
CA GLY A 15 -8.64 22.12 8.60
C GLY A 15 -7.26 21.67 8.08
N ASN A 16 -6.55 20.81 8.82
CA ASN A 16 -5.18 20.42 8.52
C ASN A 16 -5.09 19.20 7.58
N TYR A 17 -6.19 18.45 7.45
CA TYR A 17 -6.31 17.37 6.47
C TYR A 17 -6.12 17.88 5.02
N VAL A 18 -6.66 19.06 4.68
CA VAL A 18 -6.50 19.65 3.35
C VAL A 18 -5.04 20.03 3.07
N GLN A 19 -4.35 20.55 4.07
CA GLN A 19 -2.93 20.91 3.97
C GLN A 19 -2.04 19.67 3.87
N TRP A 20 -2.27 18.67 4.71
CA TRP A 20 -1.58 17.38 4.67
C TRP A 20 -1.75 16.70 3.30
N LYS A 21 -2.99 16.59 2.83
CA LYS A 21 -3.30 16.00 1.51
C LYS A 21 -2.59 16.73 0.37
N SER A 22 -2.48 18.06 0.45
CA SER A 22 -1.78 18.87 -0.56
C SER A 22 -0.26 18.67 -0.51
N ARG A 23 0.32 18.57 0.69
CA ARG A 23 1.76 18.28 0.89
C ARG A 23 2.12 16.88 0.37
N ILE A 24 1.32 15.87 0.69
CA ILE A 24 1.52 14.50 0.23
C ILE A 24 1.43 14.41 -1.30
N LYS A 25 0.41 15.02 -1.91
CA LYS A 25 0.31 15.07 -3.37
C LYS A 25 1.55 15.67 -4.03
N ARG A 26 1.98 16.85 -3.56
CA ARG A 26 3.19 17.50 -4.09
C ARG A 26 4.44 16.64 -3.91
N TYR A 27 4.56 15.93 -2.79
CA TYR A 27 5.68 15.02 -2.56
C TYR A 27 5.66 13.83 -3.52
N ILE A 28 4.49 13.22 -3.75
CA ILE A 28 4.31 12.14 -4.72
C ILE A 28 4.69 12.62 -6.12
N ASP A 29 4.26 13.83 -6.52
CA ASP A 29 4.57 14.39 -7.85
C ASP A 29 6.07 14.59 -8.12
N THR A 30 6.92 14.57 -7.08
CA THR A 30 8.40 14.61 -7.24
C THR A 30 9.03 13.25 -7.50
N LYS A 31 8.28 12.15 -7.39
CA LYS A 31 8.80 10.79 -7.53
C LYS A 31 8.88 10.35 -8.99
N PRO A 32 9.89 9.57 -9.38
CA PRO A 32 10.02 9.07 -10.76
C PRO A 32 8.87 8.15 -11.18
N ASN A 33 8.29 7.39 -10.24
CA ASN A 33 7.17 6.47 -10.42
C ASN A 33 5.82 7.09 -9.95
N HIS A 34 5.71 8.42 -9.92
CA HIS A 34 4.52 9.12 -9.40
C HIS A 34 3.20 8.69 -10.06
N GLU A 35 3.20 8.37 -11.35
CA GLU A 35 2.00 7.88 -12.06
C GLU A 35 1.49 6.55 -11.48
N LEU A 36 2.39 5.60 -11.22
CA LEU A 36 2.06 4.33 -10.58
C LEU A 36 1.58 4.55 -9.15
N ILE A 37 2.23 5.42 -8.38
CA ILE A 37 1.80 5.75 -7.02
C ILE A 37 0.38 6.35 -7.04
N HIS A 38 0.09 7.28 -7.96
CA HIS A 38 -1.26 7.84 -8.13
C HIS A 38 -2.27 6.77 -8.53
N HIS A 39 -1.88 5.82 -9.37
CA HIS A 39 -2.71 4.67 -9.72
C HIS A 39 -3.04 3.82 -8.50
N CYS A 40 -2.04 3.51 -7.65
CA CYS A 40 -2.21 2.75 -6.41
C CYS A 40 -3.17 3.42 -5.42
N LEU A 41 -3.18 4.76 -5.36
CA LEU A 41 -4.06 5.50 -4.47
C LEU A 41 -5.53 5.54 -4.93
N LYS A 42 -5.79 5.29 -6.21
CA LYS A 42 -7.14 5.35 -6.81
C LYS A 42 -7.77 3.97 -7.03
N ASN A 43 -6.94 2.93 -7.08
CA ASN A 43 -7.35 1.58 -7.43
C ASN A 43 -7.05 0.61 -6.27
N PRO A 44 -7.77 -0.51 -6.17
CA PRO A 44 -7.42 -1.55 -5.21
C PRO A 44 -6.02 -2.11 -5.50
N PRO A 45 -5.31 -2.57 -4.46
CA PRO A 45 -3.99 -3.18 -4.62
C PRO A 45 -4.08 -4.46 -5.45
N TYR A 46 -3.00 -4.75 -6.18
CA TYR A 46 -2.88 -5.99 -6.94
C TYR A 46 -2.90 -7.20 -6.02
N LYS A 47 -3.64 -8.24 -6.40
CA LYS A 47 -3.73 -9.49 -5.64
C LYS A 47 -3.05 -10.60 -6.42
N LEU A 48 -1.94 -11.10 -5.89
CA LEU A 48 -1.30 -12.33 -6.39
C LEU A 48 -2.30 -13.48 -6.34
N ALA A 49 -2.48 -14.16 -7.46
CA ALA A 49 -3.47 -15.22 -7.63
C ALA A 49 -2.83 -16.53 -8.13
N TRP A 50 -3.66 -17.53 -8.36
CA TRP A 50 -3.27 -18.73 -9.08
C TRP A 50 -3.31 -18.43 -10.58
N ALA A 51 -2.21 -18.71 -11.27
CA ALA A 51 -2.09 -18.52 -12.71
C ALA A 51 -1.86 -19.87 -13.39
N ASP A 52 -2.37 -19.96 -14.62
CA ASP A 52 -2.16 -21.10 -15.51
C ASP A 52 -1.00 -20.79 -16.46
N LYS A 53 -0.05 -21.72 -16.59
CA LYS A 53 1.01 -21.64 -17.60
C LYS A 53 0.90 -22.82 -18.55
N GLU A 54 0.96 -22.55 -19.84
CA GLU A 54 1.15 -23.61 -20.84
C GLU A 54 2.62 -24.03 -20.88
N VAL A 55 2.85 -25.33 -20.67
CA VAL A 55 4.16 -25.97 -20.74
C VAL A 55 4.10 -26.99 -21.88
N SER A 56 4.97 -26.83 -22.88
CA SER A 56 5.10 -27.78 -23.99
C SER A 56 5.67 -29.10 -23.48
N ILE A 57 4.99 -30.22 -23.77
CA ILE A 57 5.40 -31.55 -23.30
C ILE A 57 6.62 -32.08 -24.10
N SER A 58 6.83 -31.59 -25.33
CA SER A 58 7.93 -31.95 -26.22
C SER A 58 8.10 -30.89 -27.32
N GLU A 59 9.32 -30.67 -27.81
CA GLU A 59 9.62 -29.76 -28.93
C GLU A 59 8.84 -30.22 -30.19
N GLY A 60 7.88 -29.41 -30.64
CA GLY A 60 7.05 -29.70 -31.83
C GLY A 60 5.74 -30.46 -31.60
N SER A 61 5.38 -30.80 -30.35
CA SER A 61 4.08 -31.41 -30.05
C SER A 61 2.99 -30.34 -29.88
N PRO A 62 1.81 -30.47 -30.52
CA PRO A 62 0.66 -29.59 -30.29
C PRO A 62 0.03 -29.78 -28.90
N VAL A 63 0.51 -30.75 -28.12
CA VAL A 63 0.01 -31.04 -26.76
C VAL A 63 0.79 -30.19 -25.75
N ALA A 64 0.16 -29.10 -25.29
CA ALA A 64 0.60 -28.33 -24.14
C ALA A 64 -0.08 -28.83 -22.86
N ARG A 65 0.67 -28.94 -21.77
CA ARG A 65 0.12 -29.19 -20.43
C ARG A 65 -0.09 -27.84 -19.74
N THR A 66 -1.27 -27.62 -19.19
CA THR A 66 -1.52 -26.47 -18.32
C THR A 66 -1.09 -26.81 -16.91
N GLU A 67 -0.10 -26.09 -16.39
CA GLU A 67 0.31 -26.18 -14.98
C GLU A 67 -0.19 -24.95 -14.21
N ARG A 68 -0.93 -25.22 -13.13
CA ARG A 68 -1.30 -24.18 -12.16
C ARG A 68 -0.12 -23.89 -11.24
N TYR A 69 0.22 -22.62 -11.11
CA TYR A 69 1.21 -22.16 -10.16
C TYR A 69 0.69 -20.95 -9.40
N GLN A 70 1.22 -20.74 -8.20
CA GLN A 70 0.91 -19.55 -7.42
C GLN A 70 1.83 -18.42 -7.87
N GLU A 71 1.26 -17.27 -8.18
CA GLU A 71 2.03 -16.08 -8.48
C GLU A 71 2.86 -15.68 -7.27
N THR A 72 4.11 -15.34 -7.55
CA THR A 72 5.04 -14.80 -6.56
C THR A 72 5.72 -13.59 -7.17
N TYR A 73 6.26 -12.70 -6.34
CA TYR A 73 7.02 -11.54 -6.80
C TYR A 73 8.09 -11.91 -7.86
N LYS A 74 8.72 -13.07 -7.73
CA LYS A 74 9.76 -13.56 -8.65
C LYS A 74 9.23 -14.09 -9.98
N ASN A 75 7.95 -14.46 -10.06
CA ASN A 75 7.39 -15.12 -11.23
C ASN A 75 6.40 -14.24 -12.01
N VAL A 76 5.92 -13.15 -11.41
CA VAL A 76 5.07 -12.18 -12.10
C VAL A 76 5.85 -11.33 -13.11
N LEU A 77 5.12 -10.74 -14.05
CA LEU A 77 5.63 -9.80 -15.05
C LEU A 77 6.20 -8.52 -14.40
N GLN A 78 7.05 -7.82 -15.14
CA GLN A 78 7.78 -6.67 -14.62
C GLN A 78 6.85 -5.50 -14.27
N ASP A 79 5.81 -5.26 -15.07
CA ASP A 79 4.78 -4.26 -14.80
C ASP A 79 4.03 -4.52 -13.48
N ILE A 80 3.71 -5.79 -13.18
CA ILE A 80 3.11 -6.19 -11.90
C ILE A 80 4.08 -5.93 -10.74
N ARG A 81 5.39 -6.20 -10.93
CA ARG A 81 6.39 -5.89 -9.89
C ARG A 81 6.50 -4.39 -9.65
N ASP A 82 6.52 -3.60 -10.72
CA ASP A 82 6.62 -2.15 -10.63
C ASP A 82 5.39 -1.58 -9.91
N GLN A 83 4.21 -2.12 -10.19
CA GLN A 83 2.98 -1.83 -9.47
C GLN A 83 3.08 -2.20 -7.98
N LEU A 84 3.49 -3.43 -7.63
CA LEU A 84 3.65 -3.86 -6.24
C LEU A 84 4.67 -2.99 -5.48
N ASN A 85 5.76 -2.59 -6.14
CA ASN A 85 6.76 -1.69 -5.55
C ASN A 85 6.19 -0.29 -5.33
N ALA A 86 5.42 0.23 -6.28
CA ALA A 86 4.73 1.50 -6.14
C ALA A 86 3.65 1.47 -5.03
N GLU A 87 2.96 0.34 -4.84
CA GLU A 87 2.01 0.13 -3.73
C GLU A 87 2.74 0.19 -2.37
N ALA A 88 3.87 -0.51 -2.25
CA ALA A 88 4.69 -0.49 -1.05
C ALA A 88 5.20 0.93 -0.73
N GLU A 89 5.66 1.66 -1.75
CA GLU A 89 6.09 3.04 -1.60
C GLU A 89 4.92 3.96 -1.23
N ALA A 90 3.74 3.81 -1.85
CA ALA A 90 2.55 4.58 -1.52
C ALA A 90 2.16 4.42 -0.04
N VAL A 91 2.18 3.18 0.46
CA VAL A 91 1.96 2.88 1.89
C VAL A 91 3.03 3.57 2.73
N GLN A 92 4.31 3.44 2.37
CA GLN A 92 5.40 4.10 3.11
C GLN A 92 5.24 5.63 3.14
N ILE A 93 4.85 6.27 2.03
CA ILE A 93 4.62 7.72 1.95
C ILE A 93 3.47 8.13 2.86
N ILE A 94 2.36 7.39 2.86
CA ILE A 94 1.22 7.66 3.74
C ILE A 94 1.67 7.53 5.19
N LEU A 95 2.33 6.44 5.55
CA LEU A 95 2.79 6.17 6.92
C LEU A 95 3.80 7.19 7.41
N THR A 96 4.76 7.59 6.57
CA THR A 96 5.78 8.61 6.93
C THR A 96 5.18 10.02 6.97
N GLY A 97 4.15 10.26 6.18
CA GLY A 97 3.43 11.53 6.13
C GLY A 97 2.46 11.73 7.29
N ILE A 98 2.02 10.66 7.92
CA ILE A 98 1.25 10.67 9.16
C ILE A 98 2.28 10.85 10.29
N ASP A 99 2.18 11.94 11.06
CA ASP A 99 3.14 12.19 12.14
C ASP A 99 3.17 11.01 13.14
N ASN A 100 4.36 10.75 13.68
CA ASN A 100 4.62 9.67 14.64
C ASN A 100 3.81 9.83 15.95
N ASP A 101 3.24 11.02 16.17
CA ASP A 101 2.37 11.36 17.29
C ASP A 101 1.09 10.50 17.33
N ILE A 102 0.56 10.10 16.17
CA ILE A 102 -0.60 9.21 16.08
C ILE A 102 -0.26 7.80 16.56
N TYR A 103 0.93 7.28 16.22
CA TYR A 103 1.42 5.98 16.70
C TYR A 103 1.73 6.01 18.20
N SER A 104 2.38 7.07 18.69
CA SER A 104 2.66 7.24 20.12
C SER A 104 1.38 7.38 20.95
N THR A 105 0.28 7.91 20.40
CA THR A 105 -1.00 8.01 21.14
C THR A 105 -1.74 6.67 21.20
N VAL A 106 -1.65 5.85 20.15
CA VAL A 106 -2.22 4.48 20.15
C VAL A 106 -1.42 3.57 21.09
N ASP A 107 -0.09 3.68 21.09
CA ASP A 107 0.82 2.90 21.94
C ASP A 107 0.83 3.36 23.40
N ALA A 108 0.64 4.67 23.66
CA ALA A 108 0.47 5.22 25.01
C ALA A 108 -0.94 5.02 25.59
N CYS A 109 -1.87 4.46 24.81
CA CYS A 109 -3.16 4.04 25.33
C CYS A 109 -2.91 2.78 26.17
N PRO A 110 -3.00 2.82 27.51
CA PRO A 110 -2.90 1.61 28.29
C PRO A 110 -4.06 0.74 27.84
N ASN A 111 -3.78 -0.48 27.36
CA ASN A 111 -4.79 -1.48 27.11
C ASN A 111 -5.62 -1.58 28.40
N ALA A 112 -6.81 -0.96 28.43
CA ALA A 112 -7.69 -1.01 29.58
C ALA A 112 -8.33 -2.39 29.61
N CYS A 113 -7.52 -3.38 29.93
CA CYS A 113 -7.89 -4.77 30.16
C CYS A 113 -6.95 -5.33 31.24
N GLU A 114 -6.97 -4.71 32.42
CA GLU A 114 -6.80 -5.45 33.67
C GLU A 114 -7.99 -5.08 34.57
N MET A 115 -8.61 -6.14 35.12
CA MET A 115 -9.89 -6.19 35.85
C MET A 115 -9.99 -5.26 37.05
#